data_AF-A0A6I2X590-F1
#
_entry.id   AF-A0A6I2X590-F1
#
_cell.length_a   1.000
_cell.length_b   1.000
_cell.length_c   1.000
_cell.angle_alpha   90.00
_cell.angle_beta   90.00
_cell.angle_gamma   90.00
#
_symmetry.space_group_name_H-M   'P 1'
#
loop_
_entity.id
_entity.type
_entity.pdbx_description
1 polymer ?
#
loop_
_entity_poly.entity_id
_entity_poly.type
_entity_poly.pdbx_seq_one_letter_code
_entity_poly.pdbx_strand_id
1 'polypeptide(L)'
;MQLAELKAQWNDVLNHLESHNRIAWMAFFDARLAALEAGVLTLDFRDASKLAGAHDIKASVSSAHQEQLIESIHVITGYHVQILLSA
;
A
#
# COMPACT_ATOMS: atom_id res chain seq x y z
N MET A 1 16.16 3.04 -1.51
CA MET A 1 15.24 3.41 -0.42
C MET A 1 15.20 2.31 0.61
N GLN A 2 15.26 2.67 1.89
CA GLN A 2 15.06 1.78 3.03
C GLN A 2 13.62 1.87 3.52
N LEU A 3 13.14 0.81 4.18
CA LEU A 3 11.80 0.77 4.76
C LEU A 3 11.52 1.95 5.71
N ALA A 4 12.53 2.37 6.48
CA ALA A 4 12.40 3.47 7.44
C ALA A 4 12.12 4.82 6.76
N GLU A 5 12.73 5.07 5.60
CA GLU A 5 12.50 6.29 4.80
C GLU A 5 11.05 6.31 4.27
N LEU A 6 10.60 5.19 3.70
CA LEU A 6 9.21 5.05 3.23
C LEU A 6 8.21 5.20 4.38
N LYS A 7 8.51 4.66 5.56
CA LYS A 7 7.67 4.83 6.77
C LYS A 7 7.53 6.29 7.17
N ALA A 8 8.58 7.09 7.06
CA ALA A 8 8.54 8.52 7.38
C ALA A 8 7.63 9.31 6.41
N GLN A 9 7.54 8.85 5.16
CA GLN A 9 6.77 9.50 4.09
C GLN A 9 5.42 8.81 3.82
N TRP A 10 5.06 7.78 4.58
CA TRP A 10 3.90 6.93 4.29
C TRP A 10 2.58 7.70 4.33
N ASN A 11 2.45 8.63 5.27
CA ASN A 11 1.26 9.49 5.34
C ASN A 11 1.14 10.38 4.10
N ASP A 12 2.24 10.88 3.56
CA ASP A 12 2.21 11.71 2.34
C ASP A 12 1.82 10.88 1.11
N VAL A 13 2.28 9.63 1.03
CA VAL A 13 1.85 8.65 0.01
C VAL A 13 0.35 8.40 0.11
N LEU A 14 -0.17 8.13 1.32
CA LEU A 14 -1.60 7.90 1.53
C LEU A 14 -2.43 9.14 1.23
N ASN A 15 -1.96 10.34 1.60
CA ASN A 15 -2.63 11.61 1.30
C ASN A 15 -2.69 11.85 -0.22
N HIS A 16 -1.59 11.59 -0.93
CA HIS A 16 -1.57 11.66 -2.39
C HIS A 16 -2.58 10.67 -3.00
N LEU A 17 -2.55 9.41 -2.55
CA LEU A 17 -3.48 8.39 -3.01
C LEU A 17 -4.95 8.76 -2.72
N GLU A 18 -5.25 9.31 -1.55
CA GLU A 18 -6.60 9.77 -1.19
C GLU A 18 -7.10 10.86 -2.13
N SER A 19 -6.25 11.83 -2.46
CA SER A 19 -6.60 12.94 -3.34
C SER A 19 -6.91 12.52 -4.78
N HIS A 20 -6.33 11.40 -5.24
CA HIS A 20 -6.52 10.89 -6.60
C HIS A 20 -7.58 9.79 -6.67
N ASN A 21 -7.56 8.84 -5.72
CA ASN A 21 -8.45 7.70 -5.70
C ASN A 21 -8.76 7.26 -4.26
N ARG A 22 -9.84 7.81 -3.73
CA ARG A 22 -10.33 7.50 -2.38
C ARG A 22 -10.68 6.02 -2.17
N ILE A 23 -11.10 5.29 -3.22
CA ILE A 23 -11.40 3.85 -3.11
C ILE A 23 -10.11 3.06 -2.93
N ALA A 24 -9.06 3.37 -3.70
CA ALA A 24 -7.74 2.78 -3.52
C ALA A 24 -7.18 3.12 -2.13
N TRP A 25 -7.34 4.36 -1.67
CA TRP A 25 -6.98 4.73 -0.30
C TRP A 25 -7.70 3.87 0.76
N MET A 26 -9.03 3.69 0.64
CA MET A 26 -9.79 2.81 1.54
C MET A 26 -9.30 1.35 1.53
N ALA A 27 -8.69 0.90 0.43
CA ALA A 27 -8.14 -0.45 0.34
C ALA A 27 -6.77 -0.57 1.04
N PHE A 28 -5.99 0.52 1.16
CA PHE A 28 -4.61 0.51 1.67
C PHE A 28 -4.36 1.31 2.95
N PHE A 29 -5.32 2.09 3.45
CA PHE A 29 -5.10 2.98 4.61
C PHE A 29 -4.71 2.20 5.89
N ASP A 30 -5.19 0.97 6.05
CA ASP A 30 -4.86 0.09 7.17
C ASP A 30 -3.63 -0.81 6.90
N ALA A 31 -3.02 -0.69 5.71
CA ALA A 31 -1.87 -1.49 5.34
C ALA A 31 -0.63 -1.12 6.16
N ARG A 32 0.03 -2.11 6.73
CA ARG A 32 1.31 -1.93 7.43
C ARG A 32 2.48 -2.24 6.51
N LEU A 33 3.46 -1.35 6.51
CA LEU A 33 4.74 -1.53 5.82
C LEU A 33 5.59 -2.58 6.56
N ALA A 34 5.45 -3.86 6.17
CA ALA A 34 6.06 -4.99 6.85
C ALA A 34 7.54 -5.14 6.48
N ALA A 35 7.86 -5.11 5.19
CA ALA A 35 9.22 -5.24 4.68
C ALA A 35 9.38 -4.47 3.36
N LEU A 36 10.60 -4.01 3.08
CA LEU A 36 10.98 -3.46 1.77
C LEU A 36 12.35 -4.03 1.41
N GLU A 37 12.37 -4.97 0.48
CA GLU A 37 13.59 -5.69 0.09
C GLU A 37 13.64 -5.85 -1.43
N ALA A 38 14.80 -5.55 -2.04
CA ALA A 38 15.02 -5.65 -3.49
C ALA A 38 13.95 -4.94 -4.36
N GLY A 39 13.36 -3.85 -3.85
CA GLY A 39 12.30 -3.10 -4.55
C GLY A 39 10.89 -3.69 -4.41
N VAL A 40 10.72 -4.74 -3.60
CA VAL A 40 9.43 -5.32 -3.26
C VAL A 40 8.99 -4.81 -1.89
N LEU A 41 7.86 -4.11 -1.86
CA LEU A 41 7.19 -3.64 -0.66
C LEU A 41 6.13 -4.65 -0.21
N THR A 42 6.36 -5.27 0.94
CA THR A 42 5.41 -6.18 1.57
C THR A 42 4.45 -5.39 2.46
N LEU A 43 3.16 -5.48 2.16
CA LEU A 43 2.07 -4.89 2.94
C LEU A 43 1.32 -5.97 3.71
N ASP A 44 1.12 -5.71 5.00
CA ASP A 44 0.44 -6.61 5.93
C ASP A 44 -0.89 -5.99 6.39
N PHE A 45 -1.99 -6.77 6.33
CA PHE A 45 -3.37 -6.36 6.62
C PHE A 45 -3.97 -7.06 7.84
N ARG A 46 -3.14 -7.35 8.84
CA ARG A 46 -3.53 -8.08 10.08
C ARG A 46 -4.76 -7.56 10.83
N ASP A 47 -5.17 -6.30 10.66
CA ASP A 47 -6.35 -5.76 11.34
C ASP A 47 -7.60 -5.73 10.44
N ALA A 48 -7.47 -5.48 9.14
CA ALA A 48 -8.58 -5.61 8.17
C ALA A 48 -9.18 -7.03 8.08
N SER A 49 -8.39 -8.07 8.35
CA SER A 49 -8.85 -9.47 8.40
C SER A 49 -9.82 -9.78 9.55
N LYS A 50 -9.98 -8.87 10.52
CA LYS A 50 -11.01 -8.96 11.57
C LYS A 50 -12.38 -8.45 11.14
N LEU A 51 -12.45 -7.63 10.07
CA LEU A 51 -13.69 -6.99 9.59
C LEU A 51 -14.27 -7.64 8.34
N ALA A 52 -13.42 -8.13 7.44
CA ALA A 52 -13.82 -8.90 6.28
C ALA A 52 -13.12 -10.25 6.36
N GLY A 53 -13.88 -11.35 6.23
CA GLY A 53 -13.28 -12.69 6.14
C GLY A 53 -12.11 -12.65 5.17
N ALA A 54 -10.94 -13.15 5.59
CA ALA A 54 -9.64 -12.99 4.92
C ALA A 54 -9.60 -13.39 3.42
N HIS A 55 -10.67 -14.00 2.90
CA HIS A 55 -10.87 -14.32 1.48
C HIS A 55 -11.26 -13.12 0.59
N ASP A 56 -11.77 -12.01 1.13
CA ASP A 56 -12.30 -10.90 0.29
C ASP A 56 -11.31 -9.73 0.08
N ILE A 57 -10.29 -9.57 0.91
CA ILE A 57 -9.37 -8.42 0.79
C ILE A 57 -8.51 -8.54 -0.48
N LYS A 58 -8.00 -9.74 -0.78
CA LYS A 58 -7.28 -10.00 -2.04
C LYS A 58 -8.17 -9.88 -3.27
N ALA A 59 -9.50 -10.04 -3.12
CA ALA A 59 -10.47 -9.86 -4.20
C ALA A 59 -10.87 -8.38 -4.40
N SER A 60 -10.84 -7.57 -3.33
CA SER A 60 -11.19 -6.14 -3.33
C SER A 60 -10.07 -5.22 -3.85
N VAL A 61 -8.81 -5.64 -3.68
CA VAL A 61 -7.66 -4.92 -4.26
C VAL A 61 -7.49 -5.32 -5.72
N SER A 62 -8.09 -4.55 -6.62
CA SER A 62 -7.83 -4.67 -8.05
C SER A 62 -6.37 -4.33 -8.39
N SER A 63 -5.85 -4.85 -9.51
CA SER A 63 -4.54 -4.45 -10.05
C SER A 63 -4.43 -2.94 -10.25
N ALA A 64 -5.53 -2.29 -10.65
CA ALA A 64 -5.59 -0.84 -10.81
C ALA A 64 -5.36 -0.09 -9.48
N HIS A 65 -5.89 -0.58 -8.36
CA HIS A 65 -5.62 0.05 -7.06
C HIS A 65 -4.15 -0.09 -6.66
N GLN A 66 -3.52 -1.23 -6.96
CA GLN A 66 -2.08 -1.42 -6.70
C GLN A 66 -1.23 -0.48 -7.55
N GLU A 67 -1.55 -0.31 -8.83
CA GLU A 67 -0.87 0.62 -9.73
C GLU A 67 -0.94 2.05 -9.21
N GLN A 68 -2.10 2.50 -8.72
CA GLN A 68 -2.27 3.83 -8.14
C GLN A 68 -1.45 4.06 -6.86
N LEU A 69 -1.31 3.02 -6.03
CA LEU A 69 -0.43 3.08 -4.86
C LEU A 69 1.04 3.16 -5.28
N ILE A 70 1.47 2.35 -6.24
CA ILE A 70 2.85 2.37 -6.76
C ILE A 70 3.18 3.74 -7.35
N GLU A 71 2.25 4.32 -8.11
CA GLU A 71 2.37 5.67 -8.66
C GLU A 71 2.49 6.71 -7.53
N SER A 72 1.66 6.64 -6.50
CA SER A 72 1.75 7.55 -5.35
C SER A 72 3.08 7.43 -4.60
N ILE A 73 3.59 6.21 -4.41
CA ILE A 73 4.92 5.98 -3.84
C ILE A 73 5.99 6.60 -4.73
N HIS A 74 5.88 6.43 -6.06
CA HIS A 74 6.84 7.01 -7.00
C HIS A 74 6.83 8.54 -6.98
N VAL A 75 5.65 9.18 -6.94
CA VAL A 75 5.52 10.64 -6.91
C VAL A 75 6.15 11.23 -5.64
N ILE A 76 5.89 10.61 -4.48
CA ILE A 76 6.37 11.15 -3.19
C ILE A 76 7.83 10.83 -2.92
N THR A 77 8.27 9.62 -3.27
CA THR A 77 9.60 9.11 -2.88
C THR A 77 10.60 9.13 -4.03
N GLY A 78 10.14 9.22 -5.29
CA GLY A 78 10.95 9.05 -6.50
C GLY A 78 11.27 7.58 -6.84
N TYR A 79 10.90 6.62 -5.98
CA TYR A 79 11.25 5.21 -6.17
C TYR A 79 10.09 4.38 -6.72
N HIS A 80 10.41 3.47 -7.63
CA HIS A 80 9.46 2.47 -8.11
C HIS A 80 9.55 1.20 -7.25
N VAL A 81 8.41 0.67 -6.84
CA VAL A 81 8.32 -0.56 -6.04
C VAL A 81 7.29 -1.52 -6.63
N GLN A 82 7.43 -2.80 -6.30
CA GLN A 82 6.40 -3.80 -6.50
C GLN A 82 5.66 -4.06 -5.19
N ILE A 83 4.36 -4.31 -5.24
CA ILE A 83 3.54 -4.55 -4.05
C ILE A 83 3.34 -6.05 -3.87
N LEU A 84 3.65 -6.56 -2.67
CA LEU A 84 3.34 -7.91 -2.24
C LEU A 84 2.38 -7.84 -1.05
N LEU A 85 1.19 -8.42 -1.18
CA LEU A 85 0.23 -8.48 -0.07
C LEU A 85 0.48 -9.75 0.76
N SER A 86 0.89 -9.60 2.01
CA SER A 86 0.96 -10.69 2.98
C SER A 86 -0.35 -10.79 3.77
N ALA A 87 -0.85 -12.02 3.92
CA ALA A 87 -2.04 -12.35 4.70
C ALA A 87 -1.68 -12.60 6.17
#